data_AF-A0A3U5N9M3-F1
#
_entry.id   AF-A0A3U5N9M3-F1
#
_cell.length_a   1.000
_cell.length_b   1.000
_cell.length_c   1.000
_cell.angle_alpha   90.00
_cell.angle_beta   90.00
_cell.angle_gamma   90.00
#
_symmetry.space_group_name_H-M   'P 1'
#
loop_
_entity.id
_entity.type
_entity.pdbx_description
1 polymer ?
#
loop_
_entity_poly.entity_id
_entity_poly.type
_entity_poly.pdbx_seq_one_letter_code
_entity_poly.pdbx_strand_id
1 'polypeptide(L)'
;MKFELHQDWSNLIALWPQVEEYQRLANKHGINDIFQDNGGKLLQVLLLLSLKVLPGREGNDAVDVTGTEFELKSVNVELTKSFSTHHHMNPTIIAKYRQVPWVFAIYSNITIRSVYLLMPDDLEVFYDKWERQWYERDGKDINNPKIPVKYVIEYGKLLWSNATPEELLWTPEIEEQIDLGGFEAEN
;
A
#
# COMPACT_ATOMS: atom_id res chain seq x y z
N MET A 1 -10.06 -39.20 -12.12
CA MET A 1 -10.16 -38.28 -10.97
C MET A 1 -11.64 -38.03 -10.70
N LYS A 2 -12.06 -38.11 -9.43
CA LYS A 2 -13.37 -37.62 -9.00
C LYS A 2 -13.15 -36.24 -8.38
N PHE A 3 -13.89 -35.25 -8.86
CA PHE A 3 -13.94 -33.93 -8.24
C PHE A 3 -15.26 -33.82 -7.49
N GLU A 4 -15.20 -33.34 -6.25
CA GLU A 4 -16.35 -33.05 -5.40
C GLU A 4 -16.22 -31.61 -4.89
N LEU A 5 -17.36 -30.93 -4.72
CA LEU A 5 -17.37 -29.56 -4.21
C LEU A 5 -16.98 -29.56 -2.74
N HIS A 6 -16.13 -28.59 -2.36
CA HIS A 6 -15.82 -28.36 -0.95
C HIS A 6 -17.07 -27.88 -0.20
N GLN A 7 -17.19 -28.24 1.08
CA GLN A 7 -18.32 -27.85 1.93
C GLN A 7 -18.54 -26.33 2.02
N ASP A 8 -17.46 -25.55 1.91
CA ASP A 8 -17.51 -24.08 1.94
C ASP A 8 -17.91 -23.41 0.63
N TRP A 9 -18.14 -24.17 -0.45
CA TRP A 9 -18.60 -23.61 -1.72
C TRP A 9 -19.91 -22.82 -1.54
N SER A 10 -20.85 -23.38 -0.76
CA SER A 10 -22.11 -22.71 -0.45
C SER A 10 -21.91 -21.40 0.30
N ASN A 11 -20.91 -21.33 1.18
CA ASN A 11 -20.57 -20.12 1.93
C ASN A 11 -20.02 -19.03 0.98
N LEU A 12 -19.14 -19.40 0.04
CA LEU A 12 -18.63 -18.47 -0.97
C LEU A 12 -19.74 -17.90 -1.85
N ILE A 13 -20.64 -18.76 -2.35
CA ILE A 13 -21.76 -18.33 -3.20
C ILE A 13 -22.70 -17.38 -2.46
N ALA A 14 -22.91 -17.58 -1.15
CA ALA A 14 -23.71 -16.67 -0.35
C ALA A 14 -23.08 -15.27 -0.18
N LEU A 15 -21.75 -15.17 -0.17
CA LEU A 15 -21.01 -13.91 -0.04
C LEU A 15 -20.77 -13.19 -1.39
N TRP A 16 -20.84 -13.92 -2.50
CA TRP A 16 -20.43 -13.44 -3.81
C TRP A 16 -21.19 -12.20 -4.31
N PRO A 17 -22.52 -12.06 -4.12
CA PRO A 17 -23.24 -10.88 -4.59
C PRO A 17 -22.71 -9.55 -4.03
N GLN A 18 -22.25 -9.56 -2.77
CA GLN A 18 -21.66 -8.38 -2.13
C GLN A 18 -20.25 -8.09 -2.67
N VAL A 19 -19.48 -9.14 -2.96
CA VAL A 19 -18.16 -9.01 -3.62
C VAL A 19 -18.31 -8.39 -5.00
N GLU A 20 -19.28 -8.84 -5.79
CA GLU A 20 -19.56 -8.27 -7.12
C GLU A 20 -20.02 -6.80 -7.03
N GLU A 21 -20.83 -6.45 -6.01
CA GLU A 21 -21.21 -5.06 -5.81
C GLU A 21 -20.02 -4.17 -5.43
N TYR A 22 -19.10 -4.69 -4.63
CA TYR A 22 -17.85 -4.01 -4.31
C TYR A 22 -16.97 -3.81 -5.55
N GLN A 23 -16.87 -4.82 -6.42
CA GLN A 23 -16.19 -4.69 -7.71
C GLN A 23 -16.88 -3.67 -8.62
N ARG A 24 -18.22 -3.64 -8.67
CA ARG A 24 -18.95 -2.63 -9.45
C ARG A 24 -18.70 -1.22 -8.93
N LEU A 25 -18.57 -1.04 -7.62
CA LEU A 25 -18.17 0.24 -7.04
C LEU A 25 -16.73 0.58 -7.44
N ALA A 26 -15.77 -0.34 -7.32
CA ALA A 26 -14.39 -0.17 -7.77
C ALA A 26 -14.29 0.27 -9.24
N ASN A 27 -15.04 -0.36 -10.13
CA ASN A 27 -15.06 -0.02 -11.55
C ASN A 27 -15.45 1.45 -11.80
N LYS A 28 -16.42 1.98 -11.03
CA LYS A 28 -16.83 3.40 -11.14
C LYS A 28 -15.72 4.38 -10.77
N HIS A 29 -14.73 3.92 -10.01
CA HIS A 29 -13.58 4.70 -9.54
C HIS A 29 -12.28 4.33 -10.28
N GLY A 30 -12.37 3.62 -11.41
CA GLY A 30 -11.22 3.31 -12.26
C GLY A 30 -10.37 2.12 -11.78
N ILE A 31 -10.88 1.30 -10.87
CA ILE A 31 -10.21 0.09 -10.37
C ILE A 31 -10.82 -1.13 -11.07
N ASN A 32 -10.02 -1.81 -11.90
CA ASN A 32 -10.49 -2.91 -12.75
C ASN A 32 -10.68 -4.24 -12.01
N ASP A 33 -9.90 -4.49 -10.95
CA ASP A 33 -9.92 -5.74 -10.19
C ASP A 33 -9.62 -5.46 -8.70
N ILE A 34 -10.57 -5.78 -7.82
CA ILE A 34 -10.41 -5.59 -6.37
C ILE A 34 -9.42 -6.57 -5.73
N PHE A 35 -9.16 -7.70 -6.39
CA PHE A 35 -8.30 -8.78 -5.89
C PHE A 35 -6.86 -8.70 -6.39
N GLN A 36 -6.54 -7.79 -7.31
CA GLN A 36 -5.17 -7.54 -7.78
C GLN A 36 -4.65 -6.19 -7.32
N ASP A 37 -3.32 -6.08 -7.15
CA ASP A 37 -2.61 -4.83 -6.88
C ASP A 37 -3.20 -3.97 -5.74
N ASN A 38 -3.77 -4.62 -4.72
CA ASN A 38 -4.51 -3.97 -3.63
C ASN A 38 -5.72 -3.14 -4.08
N GLY A 39 -6.37 -3.42 -5.21
CA GLY A 39 -7.48 -2.64 -5.75
C GLY A 39 -8.62 -2.42 -4.75
N GLY A 40 -9.03 -3.47 -4.03
CA GLY A 40 -10.04 -3.36 -2.98
C GLY A 40 -9.62 -2.50 -1.79
N LYS A 41 -8.32 -2.35 -1.53
CA LYS A 41 -7.80 -1.42 -0.51
C LYS A 41 -7.76 0.00 -1.06
N LEU A 42 -7.21 0.18 -2.26
CA LEU A 42 -7.13 1.47 -2.94
C LEU A 42 -8.50 2.17 -3.01
N LEU A 43 -9.58 1.44 -3.32
CA LEU A 43 -10.93 1.99 -3.33
C LEU A 43 -11.30 2.71 -2.02
N GLN A 44 -10.91 2.16 -0.86
CA GLN A 44 -11.20 2.77 0.45
C GLN A 44 -10.56 4.15 0.57
N VAL A 45 -9.32 4.32 0.13
CA VAL A 45 -8.60 5.61 0.16
C VAL A 45 -9.24 6.61 -0.79
N LEU A 46 -9.57 6.19 -2.02
CA LEU A 46 -10.18 7.07 -3.01
C LEU A 46 -11.52 7.62 -2.52
N LEU A 47 -12.36 6.77 -1.95
CA LEU A 47 -13.66 7.18 -1.40
C LEU A 47 -13.49 8.07 -0.17
N LEU A 48 -12.57 7.73 0.73
CA LEU A 48 -12.32 8.47 1.97
C LEU A 48 -11.84 9.91 1.70
N LEU A 49 -10.95 10.08 0.72
CA LEU A 49 -10.32 11.37 0.41
C LEU A 49 -10.90 12.07 -0.81
N SER A 50 -11.94 11.50 -1.44
CA SER A 50 -12.54 11.99 -2.69
C SER A 50 -11.51 12.17 -3.82
N LEU A 51 -10.57 11.22 -3.93
CA LEU A 51 -9.54 11.21 -4.96
C LEU A 51 -10.00 10.45 -6.20
N LYS A 52 -9.45 10.83 -7.36
CA LYS A 52 -9.61 10.12 -8.63
C LYS A 52 -8.26 9.58 -9.08
N VAL A 53 -8.22 8.30 -9.48
CA VAL A 53 -7.01 7.69 -10.04
C VAL A 53 -6.65 8.34 -11.37
N LEU A 54 -5.36 8.61 -11.56
CA LEU A 54 -4.83 9.08 -12.84
C LEU A 54 -4.47 7.87 -13.73
N PRO A 55 -4.74 7.93 -15.05
CA PRO A 55 -4.35 6.87 -15.96
C PRO A 55 -2.84 6.90 -16.25
N GLY A 56 -2.21 5.73 -16.26
CA GLY A 56 -0.80 5.56 -16.61
C GLY A 56 0.05 5.06 -15.45
N ARG A 57 1.16 4.38 -15.75
CA ARG A 57 2.05 3.78 -14.74
C ARG A 57 3.24 4.66 -14.35
N GLU A 58 3.52 5.73 -15.10
CA GLU A 58 4.74 6.53 -14.95
C GLU A 58 4.52 7.95 -14.39
N GLY A 59 3.25 8.29 -14.10
CA GLY A 59 2.82 9.55 -13.52
C GLY A 59 2.39 9.39 -12.06
N ASN A 60 1.89 10.47 -11.48
CA ASN A 60 1.33 10.47 -10.13
C ASN A 60 0.08 9.59 -10.06
N ASP A 61 -0.24 9.10 -8.87
CA ASP A 61 -1.25 8.04 -8.70
C ASP A 61 -2.69 8.58 -8.72
N ALA A 62 -2.92 9.76 -8.16
CA ALA A 62 -4.27 10.31 -8.02
C ALA A 62 -4.31 11.84 -8.00
N VAL A 63 -5.51 12.38 -8.21
CA VAL A 63 -5.80 13.81 -8.18
C VAL A 63 -7.04 14.09 -7.31
N ASP A 64 -7.00 15.19 -6.56
CA ASP A 64 -8.15 15.65 -5.78
C ASP A 64 -9.12 16.54 -6.59
N VAL A 65 -10.16 17.03 -5.91
CA VAL A 65 -11.20 17.89 -6.52
C VAL A 65 -10.70 19.29 -6.90
N THR A 66 -9.54 19.70 -6.39
CA THR A 66 -8.90 20.99 -6.67
C THR A 66 -7.88 20.92 -7.81
N GLY A 67 -7.53 19.71 -8.24
CA GLY A 67 -6.51 19.46 -9.26
C GLY A 67 -5.12 19.20 -8.69
N THR A 68 -4.98 19.02 -7.38
CA THR A 68 -3.70 18.64 -6.76
C THR A 68 -3.45 17.17 -7.01
N GLU A 69 -2.27 16.82 -7.53
CA GLU A 69 -1.84 15.45 -7.76
C GLU A 69 -1.07 14.90 -6.57
N PHE A 70 -1.14 13.58 -6.36
CA PHE A 70 -0.57 12.89 -5.20
C PHE A 70 0.12 11.59 -5.63
N GLU A 71 1.21 11.25 -4.95
CA GLU A 71 1.69 9.87 -4.87
C GLU A 71 0.89 9.13 -3.78
N LEU A 72 0.47 7.90 -4.04
CA LEU A 72 -0.23 7.04 -3.09
C LEU A 72 0.65 5.84 -2.71
N LYS A 73 0.89 5.65 -1.41
CA LYS A 73 1.52 4.44 -0.87
C LYS A 73 0.64 3.76 0.14
N SER A 74 0.70 2.43 0.17
CA SER A 74 -0.02 1.62 1.15
C SER A 74 0.86 0.57 1.78
N VAL A 75 0.50 0.14 2.99
CA VAL A 75 1.18 -0.93 3.71
C VAL A 75 0.16 -1.77 4.49
N ASN A 76 0.39 -3.09 4.55
CA ASN A 76 -0.27 -3.97 5.50
C ASN A 76 0.65 -4.18 6.71
N VAL A 77 0.28 -3.65 7.87
CA VAL A 77 1.11 -3.69 9.08
C VAL A 77 1.23 -5.08 9.70
N GLU A 78 0.40 -6.03 9.26
CA GLU A 78 0.54 -7.45 9.61
C GLU A 78 1.73 -8.11 8.88
N LEU A 79 2.21 -7.51 7.77
CA LEU A 79 3.26 -8.09 6.93
C LEU A 79 4.56 -7.30 6.98
N THR A 80 4.48 -5.97 7.06
CA THR A 80 5.67 -5.12 7.08
C THR A 80 5.40 -3.77 7.72
N LYS A 81 6.44 -3.17 8.30
CA LYS A 81 6.39 -1.83 8.92
C LYS A 81 7.07 -0.75 8.07
N SER A 82 7.13 -0.96 6.76
CA SER A 82 7.82 -0.08 5.80
C SER A 82 7.07 0.00 4.48
N PHE A 83 6.90 1.22 3.96
CA PHE A 83 6.37 1.48 2.62
C PHE A 83 7.45 1.24 1.56
N SER A 84 7.06 0.58 0.46
CA SER A 84 7.86 0.53 -0.77
C SER A 84 7.82 1.87 -1.51
N THR A 85 8.80 2.10 -2.38
CA THR A 85 8.86 3.29 -3.25
C THR A 85 8.95 2.86 -4.71
N HIS A 86 10.14 2.84 -5.30
CA HIS A 86 10.41 2.53 -6.71
C HIS A 86 11.56 1.52 -6.86
N HIS A 87 11.42 0.54 -7.74
CA HIS A 87 12.42 -0.51 -7.97
C HIS A 87 13.71 -0.03 -8.69
N HIS A 88 13.62 1.11 -9.34
CA HIS A 88 14.72 1.75 -10.08
C HIS A 88 14.89 3.19 -9.60
N MET A 89 15.06 3.42 -8.29
CA MET A 89 15.12 4.77 -7.74
C MET A 89 16.37 5.50 -8.24
N ASN A 90 16.18 6.70 -8.80
CA ASN A 90 17.23 7.54 -9.39
C ASN A 90 16.84 9.03 -9.33
N PRO A 91 17.76 9.97 -9.63
CA PRO A 91 17.48 11.42 -9.52
C PRO A 91 16.28 11.92 -10.35
N THR A 92 15.97 11.27 -11.49
CA THR A 92 14.80 11.66 -12.31
C THR A 92 13.49 11.38 -11.59
N ILE A 93 13.39 10.22 -10.93
CA ILE A 93 12.21 9.86 -10.14
C ILE A 93 12.11 10.73 -8.89
N ILE A 94 13.23 10.97 -8.21
CA ILE A 94 13.27 11.80 -7.01
C ILE A 94 12.82 13.24 -7.33
N ALA A 95 13.26 13.79 -8.47
CA ALA A 95 12.81 15.11 -8.92
C ALA A 95 11.30 15.17 -9.19
N LYS A 96 10.66 14.08 -9.64
CA LYS A 96 9.19 14.00 -9.75
C LYS A 96 8.55 13.97 -8.36
N TYR A 97 9.07 13.15 -7.46
CA TYR A 97 8.53 13.00 -6.11
C TYR A 97 8.55 14.29 -5.29
N ARG A 98 9.53 15.16 -5.48
CA ARG A 98 9.59 16.49 -4.84
C ARG A 98 8.47 17.45 -5.29
N GLN A 99 7.73 17.14 -6.35
CA GLN A 99 6.70 18.04 -6.89
C GLN A 99 5.31 17.81 -6.32
N VAL A 100 5.08 16.68 -5.63
CA VAL A 100 3.75 16.28 -5.18
C VAL A 100 3.74 15.82 -3.73
N PRO A 101 2.68 16.10 -2.98
CA PRO A 101 2.44 15.48 -1.69
C PRO A 101 2.20 13.97 -1.82
N TRP A 102 2.49 13.25 -0.74
CA TRP A 102 2.28 11.81 -0.64
C TRP A 102 1.19 11.49 0.37
N VAL A 103 0.28 10.61 -0.03
CA VAL A 103 -0.71 10.00 0.87
C VAL A 103 -0.26 8.59 1.22
N PHE A 104 -0.16 8.32 2.51
CA PHE A 104 0.22 7.03 3.06
C PHE A 104 -0.97 6.38 3.76
N ALA A 105 -1.41 5.24 3.24
CA ALA A 105 -2.52 4.46 3.80
C ALA A 105 -2.01 3.22 4.53
N ILE A 106 -2.40 3.08 5.79
CA ILE A 106 -1.99 1.98 6.67
C ILE A 106 -3.18 1.05 6.85
N TYR A 107 -2.98 -0.24 6.56
CA TYR A 107 -3.99 -1.29 6.65
C TYR A 107 -3.59 -2.33 7.67
N SER A 108 -4.58 -2.91 8.34
CA SER A 108 -4.48 -4.23 8.95
C SER A 108 -5.26 -5.19 8.05
N ASN A 109 -4.56 -6.14 7.44
CA ASN A 109 -5.10 -7.00 6.39
C ASN A 109 -5.71 -6.20 5.23
N ILE A 110 -7.04 -6.22 5.10
CA ILE A 110 -7.80 -5.52 4.06
C ILE A 110 -8.47 -4.25 4.57
N THR A 111 -8.41 -3.99 5.88
CA THR A 111 -9.14 -2.91 6.54
C THR A 111 -8.23 -1.69 6.69
N ILE A 112 -8.66 -0.55 6.16
CA ILE A 112 -7.96 0.71 6.37
C ILE A 112 -7.99 1.09 7.85
N ARG A 113 -6.81 1.46 8.38
CA ARG A 113 -6.64 1.83 9.79
C ARG A 113 -6.31 3.30 9.97
N SER A 114 -5.46 3.85 9.12
CA SER A 114 -5.13 5.27 9.15
C SER A 114 -4.60 5.77 7.81
N VAL A 115 -4.72 7.07 7.60
CA VAL A 115 -4.22 7.76 6.41
C VAL A 115 -3.50 9.04 6.81
N TYR A 116 -2.28 9.20 6.31
CA TYR A 116 -1.41 10.35 6.58
C TYR A 116 -1.03 11.07 5.28
N LEU A 117 -0.79 12.36 5.38
CA LEU A 117 -0.27 13.22 4.33
C LEU A 117 1.11 13.71 4.71
N LEU A 118 2.09 13.57 3.82
CA LEU A 118 3.38 14.23 3.93
C LEU A 118 3.58 15.15 2.72
N MET A 119 4.05 16.36 2.99
CA MET A 119 4.47 17.30 1.96
C MET A 119 5.88 16.93 1.46
N PRO A 120 6.30 17.44 0.29
CA PRO A 120 7.67 17.20 -0.21
C PRO A 120 8.76 17.49 0.81
N ASP A 121 8.65 18.61 1.55
CA ASP A 121 9.62 19.00 2.58
C ASP A 121 9.71 17.98 3.74
N ASP A 122 8.60 17.30 4.07
CA ASP A 122 8.58 16.25 5.10
C ASP A 122 9.29 14.97 4.61
N LEU A 123 9.52 14.82 3.30
CA LEU A 123 10.18 13.66 2.69
C LEU A 123 11.61 13.94 2.23
N GLU A 124 12.06 15.19 2.30
CA GLU A 124 13.37 15.61 1.78
C GLU A 124 14.54 14.82 2.40
N VAL A 125 14.42 14.43 3.68
CA VAL A 125 15.41 13.59 4.36
C VAL A 125 15.65 12.24 3.65
N PHE A 126 14.63 11.70 2.98
CA PHE A 126 14.77 10.48 2.19
C PHE A 126 15.30 10.76 0.80
N TYR A 127 14.84 11.84 0.16
CA TYR A 127 15.29 12.24 -1.17
C TYR A 127 16.80 12.52 -1.18
N ASP A 128 17.28 13.35 -0.26
CA ASP A 128 18.71 13.64 -0.08
C ASP A 128 19.53 12.39 0.17
N LYS A 129 19.01 11.49 1.01
CA LYS A 129 19.67 10.22 1.32
C LYS A 129 19.79 9.35 0.06
N TRP A 130 18.73 9.22 -0.73
CA TRP A 130 18.74 8.37 -1.92
C TRP A 130 19.57 8.97 -3.05
N GLU A 131 19.54 10.29 -3.25
CA GLU A 131 20.43 10.93 -4.23
C GLU A 131 21.90 10.72 -3.89
N ARG A 132 22.27 10.94 -2.62
CA ARG A 132 23.64 10.69 -2.16
C ARG A 132 24.05 9.23 -2.38
N GLN A 133 23.21 8.29 -1.98
CA GLN A 133 23.46 6.86 -2.19
C GLN A 133 23.60 6.49 -3.67
N TRP A 134 22.85 7.13 -4.57
CA TRP A 134 22.93 6.89 -6.01
C TRP A 134 24.29 7.35 -6.57
N TYR A 135 24.77 8.54 -6.16
CA TYR A 135 26.10 9.03 -6.54
C TYR A 135 27.23 8.19 -5.95
N GLU A 136 27.13 7.78 -4.68
CA GLU A 136 28.10 6.89 -4.02
C GLU A 136 28.19 5.51 -4.69
N ARG A 137 27.16 5.12 -5.44
CA ARG A 137 27.09 3.86 -6.18
C ARG A 137 27.44 4.00 -7.66
N ASP A 138 28.15 5.06 -8.03
CA ASP A 138 28.55 5.36 -9.41
C ASP A 138 27.36 5.45 -10.38
N GLY A 139 26.23 5.99 -9.91
CA GLY A 139 25.04 6.19 -10.73
C GLY A 139 24.16 4.94 -10.91
N LYS A 140 24.29 3.94 -10.03
CA LYS A 140 23.43 2.74 -10.05
C LYS A 140 22.14 2.97 -9.28
N ASP A 141 21.03 2.63 -9.92
CA ASP A 141 19.69 2.70 -9.34
C ASP A 141 19.57 1.96 -8.00
N ILE A 142 18.82 2.56 -7.08
CA ILE A 142 18.56 1.97 -5.76
C ILE A 142 17.29 1.14 -5.85
N ASN A 143 17.40 -0.14 -5.49
CA ASN A 143 16.26 -1.06 -5.55
C ASN A 143 15.33 -0.85 -4.35
N ASN A 144 14.16 -0.24 -4.61
CA ASN A 144 13.02 -0.15 -3.70
C ASN A 144 13.39 0.29 -2.27
N PRO A 145 14.03 1.46 -2.12
CA PRO A 145 14.30 1.99 -0.80
C PRO A 145 13.00 2.23 -0.03
N LYS A 146 13.07 2.15 1.30
CA LYS A 146 11.89 2.10 2.17
C LYS A 146 11.70 3.36 2.98
N ILE A 147 10.44 3.70 3.23
CA ILE A 147 10.03 4.72 4.22
C ILE A 147 9.36 4.00 5.41
N PRO A 148 9.87 4.11 6.64
CA PRO A 148 9.28 3.44 7.80
C PRO A 148 7.89 3.98 8.15
N VAL A 149 6.98 3.10 8.58
CA VAL A 149 5.65 3.48 9.09
C VAL A 149 5.75 4.44 10.28
N LYS A 150 6.70 4.19 11.19
CA LYS A 150 6.96 5.07 12.33
C LYS A 150 7.23 6.51 11.92
N TYR A 151 8.01 6.71 10.85
CA TYR A 151 8.31 8.04 10.33
C TYR A 151 7.04 8.74 9.85
N VAL A 152 6.23 8.05 9.05
CA VAL A 152 4.96 8.59 8.54
C VAL A 152 4.01 8.99 9.67
N ILE A 153 3.94 8.18 10.74
CA ILE A 153 3.11 8.49 11.91
C ILE A 153 3.62 9.72 12.67
N GLU A 154 4.94 9.87 12.80
CA GLU A 154 5.59 10.92 13.59
C GLU A 154 5.59 12.28 12.88
N TYR A 155 5.84 12.31 11.58
CA TYR A 155 6.02 13.53 10.79
C TYR A 155 4.83 13.85 9.86
N GLY A 156 3.95 12.87 9.61
CA GLY A 156 2.81 13.06 8.72
C GLY A 156 1.65 13.78 9.38
N LYS A 157 0.94 14.59 8.60
CA LYS A 157 -0.37 15.12 8.98
C LYS A 157 -1.41 14.00 8.90
N LEU A 158 -2.02 13.66 10.03
CA LEU A 158 -3.12 12.70 10.07
C LEU A 158 -4.34 13.24 9.33
N LEU A 159 -4.83 12.50 8.33
CA LEU A 159 -6.07 12.80 7.61
C LEU A 159 -7.26 12.03 8.19
N TRP A 160 -7.05 10.78 8.59
CA TRP A 160 -8.09 9.92 9.14
C TRP A 160 -7.50 8.75 9.93
N SER A 161 -8.17 8.30 10.99
CA SER A 161 -7.82 7.08 11.72
C SER A 161 -9.01 6.40 12.39
N ASN A 162 -8.95 5.08 12.50
CA ASN A 162 -9.73 4.27 13.44
C ASN A 162 -8.84 3.42 14.39
N ALA A 163 -7.54 3.74 14.45
CA ALA A 163 -6.53 3.04 15.23
C ALA A 163 -5.60 4.00 15.97
N THR A 164 -5.00 3.57 17.07
CA THR A 164 -3.95 4.36 17.74
C THR A 164 -2.57 4.10 17.14
N PRO A 165 -1.61 5.03 17.25
CA PRO A 165 -0.21 4.77 16.86
C PRO A 165 0.37 3.49 17.46
N GLU A 166 0.05 3.20 18.72
CA GLU A 166 0.51 2.01 19.44
C GLU A 166 -0.01 0.74 18.76
N GLU A 167 -1.28 0.69 18.39
CA GLU A 167 -1.88 -0.45 17.67
C GLU A 167 -1.21 -0.69 16.31
N LEU A 168 -0.85 0.38 15.58
CA LEU A 168 -0.25 0.29 14.25
C LEU A 168 1.21 -0.17 14.29
N LEU A 169 1.93 0.26 15.32
CA LEU A 169 3.34 -0.03 15.53
C LEU A 169 3.56 -1.33 16.32
N TRP A 170 2.50 -1.91 16.87
CA TRP A 170 2.58 -3.17 17.60
C TRP A 170 3.13 -4.28 16.70
N THR A 171 4.05 -5.05 17.25
CA THR A 171 4.55 -6.30 16.68
C THR A 171 4.25 -7.39 17.71
N PRO A 172 3.52 -8.46 17.33
CA PRO A 172 3.40 -9.61 18.20
C PRO A 172 4.78 -10.14 18.55
N GLU A 173 4.99 -10.53 19.80
CA GLU A 173 6.04 -11.49 20.12
C GLU A 173 5.69 -12.78 19.37
N ILE A 174 6.53 -13.16 18.41
CA ILE A 174 6.36 -14.42 17.71
C ILE A 174 6.72 -15.52 18.72
N GLU A 175 5.72 -16.19 19.30
CA GLU A 175 5.92 -17.57 19.72
C GLU A 175 6.25 -18.37 18.46
N GLU A 176 7.40 -19.05 18.45
CA GLU A 176 7.84 -19.88 17.33
C GLU A 176 6.68 -20.73 16.81
N GLN A 177 6.23 -20.42 15.60
CA GLN A 177 5.32 -21.31 14.89
C GLN A 177 6.05 -22.63 14.67
N ILE A 178 5.61 -23.66 15.39
CA ILE A 178 6.02 -25.04 15.15
C ILE A 178 5.67 -25.33 13.69
N ASP A 179 6.71 -25.55 12.90
CA ASP A 179 6.62 -25.94 11.50
C ASP A 179 5.77 -27.23 11.38
N LEU A 180 4.52 -27.08 10.92
CA LEU A 180 3.64 -28.20 10.59
C LEU A 180 3.74 -28.58 9.10
N GLY A 181 4.83 -28.20 8.42
CA GLY A 181 4.97 -28.27 6.96
C GLY A 181 5.88 -29.35 6.41
N GLY A 182 6.02 -30.51 7.06
CA GLY A 182 6.71 -31.67 6.51
C GLY A 182 5.75 -32.74 5.99
N PHE A 183 5.21 -32.59 4.78
CA PHE A 183 4.65 -33.75 4.07
C PHE A 183 5.82 -34.54 3.49
N GLU A 184 6.31 -35.54 4.23
CA GLU A 184 7.16 -36.57 3.66
C GLU A 184 6.33 -37.41 2.69
N ALA A 185 6.75 -37.43 1.43
CA ALA A 185 6.26 -38.41 0.47
C ALA A 185 6.91 -39.76 0.80
N GLU A 186 6.16 -40.68 1.37
CA GLU A 186 6.56 -42.09 1.43
C GLU A 186 6.55 -42.66 0.00
N ASN A 187 7.72 -43.14 -0.44
CA ASN A 187 7.90 -43.91 -1.68
C ASN A 187 7.46 -45.36 -1.51
#